data_AF-A0A5C8JE00-F1
#
_entry.id   AF-A0A5C8JE00-F1
#
_cell.length_a   1.000
_cell.length_b   1.000
_cell.length_c   1.000
_cell.angle_alpha   90.00
_cell.angle_beta   90.00
_cell.angle_gamma   90.00
#
_symmetry.space_group_name_H-M   'P 1'
#
loop_
_entity.id
_entity.type
_entity.pdbx_description
1 polymer ?
#
loop_
_entity_poly.entity_id
_entity_poly.type
_entity_poly.pdbx_seq_one_letter_code
_entity_poly.pdbx_strand_id
1 'polypeptide(L)'
;MEVQLDQEVNIDVIGTLEYNKELGLVDIGYIPIPRPLDADFSALIDQFEQFNTAKEIIAFVKEHEKLKILLNAYNYCQYFGTAYQGLSGIEELEIRYRRDFENLDDKADRVKKQKERLREELSERLQAYNLEISYKECKNQIKIGQILAYSHRKRGWVFDPYQLRPNFLIHIKTNFGYGSSSYFLIRLKYKGLDIIAFHDWIIYQYAKLYEIVQYTKSFDLQNESWKQVLNYSKEACNLSLTDERSFVNKYIIQECERLVLGLEEALTQEEFKFLNWQQRFIIVHMGGYKLAEYRGQKISGALDFIDKILQFKEIAEVGNFINRIEKCNHKVKPLLENEIPILNSELSALYESLRILTPIYENVKAKKAFYDAEKIKYKELMLEAKEFSDKKFNYIMFEKRFMEVHPDYKKTLEEFHLRTQEFTNLTNQVKSLETIRGNIISFAQKIDAYFSN
;
A
#
# COMPACT_ATOMS: atom_id res chain seq x y z
N MET A 1 -33.37 15.15 18.12
CA MET A 1 -32.44 14.75 19.18
C MET A 1 -31.12 15.41 18.84
N GLU A 2 -30.77 16.48 19.54
CA GLU A 2 -29.58 17.29 19.27
C GLU A 2 -28.31 16.43 19.41
N VAL A 3 -27.44 16.52 18.40
CA VAL A 3 -26.16 15.80 18.35
C VAL A 3 -25.24 16.39 19.43
N GLN A 4 -24.85 15.58 20.40
CA GLN A 4 -23.73 15.90 21.30
C GLN A 4 -22.45 16.06 20.46
N LEU A 5 -21.79 17.21 20.61
CA LEU A 5 -20.68 17.68 19.77
C LEU A 5 -19.39 16.83 19.83
N ASP A 6 -19.37 15.70 20.53
CA ASP A 6 -18.13 14.99 20.91
C ASP A 6 -18.07 13.51 20.50
N GLN A 7 -19.02 13.01 19.71
CA GLN A 7 -19.03 11.60 19.30
C GLN A 7 -18.03 11.32 18.16
N GLU A 8 -17.16 10.32 18.34
CA GLU A 8 -16.18 9.91 17.33
C GLU A 8 -16.72 8.76 16.46
N VAL A 9 -16.60 8.92 15.13
CA VAL A 9 -17.07 7.94 14.15
C VAL A 9 -16.24 6.66 14.25
N ASN A 10 -16.89 5.49 14.17
CA ASN A 10 -16.34 4.16 14.41
C ASN A 10 -15.70 3.92 15.80
N ILE A 11 -15.86 4.86 16.74
CA ILE A 11 -15.56 4.67 18.16
C ILE A 11 -16.88 4.63 18.93
N ASP A 12 -17.62 5.73 18.92
CA ASP A 12 -18.89 5.88 19.66
C ASP A 12 -20.10 5.65 18.76
N VAL A 13 -20.00 6.06 17.50
CA VAL A 13 -21.10 6.02 16.52
C VAL A 13 -20.64 5.50 15.17
N ILE A 14 -21.52 4.85 14.42
CA ILE A 14 -21.35 4.63 12.98
C ILE A 14 -21.92 5.83 12.26
N GLY A 15 -21.10 6.53 11.47
CA GLY A 15 -21.58 7.54 10.53
C GLY A 15 -22.27 6.88 9.33
N THR A 16 -23.46 7.36 8.98
CA THR A 16 -24.32 6.85 7.90
C THR A 16 -24.67 7.94 6.89
N LEU A 17 -25.09 7.53 5.70
CA LEU A 17 -25.82 8.38 4.75
C LEU A 17 -27.27 7.94 4.71
N GLU A 18 -28.20 8.88 4.73
CA GLU A 18 -29.63 8.60 4.87
C GLU A 18 -30.43 9.49 3.92
N TYR A 19 -31.58 8.99 3.46
CA TYR A 19 -32.46 9.79 2.61
C TYR A 19 -33.48 10.55 3.44
N ASN A 20 -33.35 11.88 3.50
CA ASN A 20 -34.35 12.75 4.08
C ASN A 20 -35.51 12.92 3.08
N LYS A 21 -36.63 12.26 3.36
CA LYS A 21 -37.82 12.27 2.51
C LYS A 21 -38.50 13.63 2.43
N GLU A 22 -38.42 14.44 3.50
CA GLU A 22 -39.05 15.76 3.55
C GLU A 22 -38.30 16.77 2.67
N LEU A 23 -36.96 16.75 2.74
CA LEU A 23 -36.11 17.62 1.94
C LEU A 23 -35.88 17.06 0.53
N GLY A 24 -36.11 15.77 0.32
CA GLY A 24 -35.79 15.08 -0.92
C GLY A 24 -34.28 14.91 -1.16
N LEU A 25 -33.46 15.04 -0.12
CA LEU A 25 -32.00 15.10 -0.15
C LEU A 25 -31.37 14.02 0.74
N VAL A 26 -30.07 13.78 0.54
CA VAL A 26 -29.25 12.93 1.40
C VAL A 26 -28.74 13.73 2.60
N ASP A 27 -28.76 13.12 3.78
CA ASP A 27 -28.16 13.67 4.99
C ASP A 27 -27.19 12.68 5.65
N ILE A 28 -26.42 13.16 6.62
CA ILE A 28 -25.53 12.33 7.44
C ILE A 28 -26.26 11.97 8.73
N GLY A 29 -26.36 10.67 9.00
CA GLY A 29 -26.86 10.12 10.25
C GLY A 29 -25.73 9.57 11.12
N TYR A 30 -26.06 9.26 12.36
CA TYR A 30 -25.16 8.63 13.32
C TYR A 30 -25.93 7.58 14.11
N ILE A 31 -25.45 6.34 14.04
CA ILE A 31 -26.01 5.21 14.78
C ILE A 31 -25.09 4.89 15.97
N PRO A 32 -25.55 4.98 17.23
CA PRO A 32 -24.75 4.59 18.38
C PRO A 32 -24.23 3.16 18.28
N ILE A 33 -22.95 2.95 18.60
CA ILE A 33 -22.36 1.63 18.67
C ILE A 33 -22.80 0.98 19.99
N PRO A 34 -23.45 -0.20 19.96
CA PRO A 34 -23.88 -0.87 21.18
C PRO A 34 -22.66 -1.36 21.97
N ARG A 35 -22.78 -1.29 23.30
CA ARG A 35 -21.72 -1.62 24.27
C ARG A 35 -22.13 -2.79 25.19
N PRO A 36 -22.52 -3.96 24.66
CA PRO A 36 -23.14 -5.02 25.46
C PRO A 36 -22.17 -5.73 26.43
N LEU A 37 -20.86 -5.59 26.23
CA LEU A 37 -19.83 -6.27 27.04
C LEU A 37 -19.00 -5.33 27.92
N ASP A 38 -19.24 -4.02 27.89
CA ASP A 38 -18.37 -3.03 28.56
C ASP A 38 -18.34 -3.23 30.09
N ALA A 39 -19.48 -3.57 30.70
CA ALA A 39 -19.54 -3.86 32.14
C ALA A 39 -18.75 -5.12 32.51
N ASP A 40 -18.95 -6.23 31.78
CA ASP A 40 -18.22 -7.48 31.99
C ASP A 40 -16.71 -7.29 31.74
N PHE A 41 -16.34 -6.50 30.71
CA PHE A 41 -14.94 -6.18 30.41
C PHE A 41 -14.30 -5.30 31.50
N SER A 42 -15.02 -4.30 32.02
CA SER A 42 -14.51 -3.46 33.11
C SER A 42 -14.23 -4.29 34.35
N ALA A 43 -15.13 -5.21 34.72
CA ALA A 43 -14.93 -6.14 35.82
C ALA A 43 -13.73 -7.06 35.62
N LEU A 44 -13.44 -7.48 34.38
CA LEU A 44 -12.22 -8.21 34.05
C LEU A 44 -10.99 -7.34 34.28
N ILE A 45 -10.99 -6.09 33.80
CA ILE A 45 -9.87 -5.14 33.93
C ILE A 45 -9.50 -4.91 35.40
N ASP A 46 -10.49 -4.78 36.28
CA ASP A 46 -10.26 -4.62 37.73
C ASP A 46 -9.58 -5.84 38.37
N GLN A 47 -9.68 -7.01 37.74
CA GLN A 47 -9.06 -8.26 38.19
C GLN A 47 -7.70 -8.52 37.53
N PHE A 48 -7.25 -7.70 36.56
CA PHE A 48 -6.00 -7.97 35.82
C PHE A 48 -4.80 -8.20 36.73
N GLU A 49 -4.66 -7.42 37.82
CA GLU A 49 -3.54 -7.54 38.76
C GLU A 49 -3.56 -8.83 39.58
N GLN A 50 -4.71 -9.49 39.71
CA GLN A 50 -4.86 -10.74 40.45
C GLN A 50 -4.28 -11.94 39.69
N PHE A 51 -4.16 -11.84 38.36
CA PHE A 51 -3.57 -12.88 37.52
C PHE A 51 -2.04 -12.77 37.49
N ASN A 52 -1.37 -13.92 37.64
CA ASN A 52 0.09 -13.98 37.60
C ASN A 52 0.63 -13.81 36.18
N THR A 53 -0.11 -14.24 35.16
CA THR A 53 0.35 -14.22 33.77
C THR A 53 -0.74 -13.84 32.77
N ALA A 54 -0.35 -13.37 31.59
CA ALA A 54 -1.28 -13.14 30.48
C ALA A 54 -2.00 -14.44 30.03
N LYS A 55 -1.34 -15.60 30.20
CA LYS A 55 -1.93 -16.91 29.89
C LYS A 55 -3.11 -17.24 30.80
N GLU A 56 -3.03 -16.92 32.09
CA GLU A 56 -4.13 -17.10 33.04
C GLU A 56 -5.32 -16.20 32.68
N ILE A 57 -5.06 -14.95 32.25
CA ILE A 57 -6.10 -14.03 31.77
C ILE A 57 -6.81 -14.63 30.56
N ILE A 58 -6.07 -15.13 29.56
CA ILE A 58 -6.67 -15.76 28.37
C ILE A 58 -7.53 -16.96 28.76
N ALA A 59 -7.06 -17.81 29.68
CA ALA A 59 -7.82 -18.95 30.17
C ALA A 59 -9.13 -18.51 30.85
N PHE A 60 -9.08 -17.46 31.67
CA PHE A 60 -10.28 -16.88 32.28
C PHE A 60 -11.27 -16.36 31.22
N VAL A 61 -10.80 -15.57 30.24
CA VAL A 61 -11.66 -15.03 29.18
C VAL A 61 -12.30 -16.15 28.36
N LYS A 62 -11.56 -17.24 28.11
CA LYS A 62 -12.03 -18.41 27.35
C LYS A 62 -13.20 -19.12 28.03
N GLU A 63 -13.15 -19.26 29.34
CA GLU A 63 -14.20 -19.92 30.13
C GLU A 63 -15.34 -18.97 30.51
N HIS A 64 -15.15 -17.65 30.38
CA HIS A 64 -16.17 -16.66 30.69
C HIS A 64 -17.34 -16.72 29.68
N GLU A 65 -18.57 -16.82 30.19
CA GLU A 65 -19.80 -17.05 29.39
C GLU A 65 -19.95 -16.07 28.22
N LYS A 66 -19.76 -14.77 28.50
CA LYS A 66 -19.85 -13.69 27.50
C LYS A 66 -18.53 -13.31 26.84
N LEU A 67 -17.47 -13.06 27.61
CA LEU A 67 -16.20 -12.49 27.12
C LEU A 67 -15.42 -13.43 26.19
N LYS A 68 -15.69 -14.74 26.19
CA LYS A 68 -15.06 -15.69 25.26
C LYS A 68 -15.15 -15.28 23.79
N ILE A 69 -16.20 -14.53 23.42
CA ILE A 69 -16.39 -14.01 22.05
C ILE A 69 -15.24 -13.09 21.61
N LEU A 70 -14.57 -12.40 22.54
CA LEU A 70 -13.44 -11.51 22.23
C LEU A 70 -12.24 -12.28 21.65
N LEU A 71 -12.17 -13.59 21.88
CA LEU A 71 -11.09 -14.46 21.39
C LEU A 71 -11.31 -14.94 19.94
N ASN A 72 -12.42 -14.54 19.29
CA ASN A 72 -12.66 -14.81 17.88
C ASN A 72 -11.71 -14.01 16.97
N ALA A 73 -11.66 -14.40 15.70
CA ALA A 73 -11.03 -13.61 14.66
C ALA A 73 -11.96 -12.46 14.25
N TYR A 74 -11.42 -11.24 14.13
CA TYR A 74 -12.15 -10.06 13.68
C TYR A 74 -11.48 -9.40 12.49
N ASN A 75 -12.31 -9.02 11.51
CA ASN A 75 -11.87 -8.17 10.42
C ASN A 75 -11.87 -6.70 10.86
N TYR A 76 -10.82 -6.30 11.58
CA TYR A 76 -10.68 -4.98 12.19
C TYR A 76 -9.31 -4.37 11.93
N CYS A 77 -9.28 -3.05 11.75
CA CYS A 77 -8.09 -2.25 11.54
C CYS A 77 -8.13 -1.03 12.49
N GLN A 78 -7.19 -1.02 13.43
CA GLN A 78 -6.97 0.08 14.36
C GLN A 78 -6.26 1.25 13.67
N TYR A 79 -5.24 1.00 12.86
CA TYR A 79 -4.51 2.05 12.15
C TYR A 79 -4.49 1.76 10.65
N PHE A 80 -5.28 2.54 9.89
CA PHE A 80 -5.57 2.27 8.48
C PHE A 80 -4.32 2.13 7.60
N GLY A 81 -3.27 2.91 7.88
CA GLY A 81 -2.01 2.95 7.14
C GLY A 81 -0.88 2.05 7.64
N THR A 82 -1.09 1.20 8.64
CA THR A 82 -0.02 0.30 9.14
C THR A 82 -0.17 -1.11 8.56
N ALA A 83 0.92 -1.88 8.45
CA ALA A 83 0.91 -3.21 7.84
C ALA A 83 0.56 -4.32 8.86
N TYR A 84 0.06 -5.45 8.37
CA TYR A 84 -0.19 -6.68 9.14
C TYR A 84 -1.14 -6.50 10.32
N GLN A 85 -2.08 -5.58 10.19
CA GLN A 85 -3.17 -5.39 11.15
C GLN A 85 -4.14 -6.57 11.12
N GLY A 86 -5.06 -6.66 12.07
CA GLY A 86 -6.10 -7.70 12.15
C GLY A 86 -6.01 -8.51 13.43
N LEU A 87 -7.17 -8.95 13.92
CA LEU A 87 -7.29 -9.68 15.17
C LEU A 87 -7.54 -11.15 14.84
N SER A 88 -6.53 -11.99 15.09
CA SER A 88 -6.62 -13.41 14.83
C SER A 88 -7.37 -14.17 15.93
N GLY A 89 -7.72 -15.42 15.63
CA GLY A 89 -8.44 -16.27 16.56
C GLY A 89 -7.59 -16.74 17.75
N ILE A 90 -8.25 -17.47 18.64
CA ILE A 90 -7.71 -17.92 19.93
C ILE A 90 -6.38 -18.68 19.82
N GLU A 91 -6.19 -19.52 18.80
CA GLU A 91 -4.98 -20.34 18.64
C GLU A 91 -3.72 -19.49 18.50
N GLU A 92 -3.76 -18.47 17.65
CA GLU A 92 -2.63 -17.55 17.45
C GLU A 92 -2.39 -16.68 18.67
N LEU A 93 -3.47 -16.28 19.36
CA LEU A 93 -3.38 -15.52 20.60
C LEU A 93 -2.68 -16.35 21.69
N GLU A 94 -3.11 -17.59 21.91
CA GLU A 94 -2.49 -18.51 22.87
C GLU A 94 -1.02 -18.76 22.54
N ILE A 95 -0.63 -18.89 21.26
CA ILE A 95 0.77 -19.00 20.84
C ILE A 95 1.57 -17.74 21.19
N ARG A 96 1.02 -16.56 20.90
CA ARG A 96 1.68 -15.26 21.15
C ARG A 96 1.94 -15.04 22.65
N TYR A 97 1.03 -15.50 23.49
CA TYR A 97 1.07 -15.33 24.94
C TYR A 97 1.51 -16.58 25.71
N ARG A 98 2.01 -17.63 25.01
CA ARG A 98 2.48 -18.89 25.63
C ARG A 98 3.71 -18.74 26.51
N ARG A 99 4.54 -17.70 26.28
CA ARG A 99 5.90 -17.59 26.81
C ARG A 99 5.93 -17.81 28.32
N ASP A 100 6.76 -18.77 28.72
CA ASP A 100 7.17 -18.94 30.10
C ASP A 100 8.42 -18.08 30.35
N PHE A 101 8.40 -17.31 31.42
CA PHE A 101 9.51 -16.46 31.83
C PHE A 101 10.29 -17.07 33.00
N GLU A 102 10.09 -18.36 33.26
CA GLU A 102 10.93 -19.14 34.18
C GLU A 102 12.41 -18.99 33.83
N ASN A 103 13.22 -18.66 34.85
CA ASN A 103 14.69 -18.52 34.80
C ASN A 103 15.24 -17.24 34.11
N LEU A 104 14.49 -16.13 34.10
CA LEU A 104 14.97 -14.82 33.64
C LEU A 104 15.06 -13.80 34.78
N ASP A 105 16.16 -13.04 34.82
CA ASP A 105 16.42 -12.01 35.85
C ASP A 105 15.43 -10.83 35.79
N ASP A 106 14.77 -10.61 34.65
CA ASP A 106 13.80 -9.52 34.40
C ASP A 106 12.34 -10.03 34.30
N LYS A 107 12.05 -11.19 34.88
CA LYS A 107 10.73 -11.86 34.82
C LYS A 107 9.55 -10.93 35.12
N ALA A 108 9.61 -10.17 36.21
CA ALA A 108 8.49 -9.33 36.65
C ALA A 108 8.14 -8.24 35.63
N ASP A 109 9.15 -7.57 35.05
CA ASP A 109 8.97 -6.55 34.03
C ASP A 109 8.40 -7.12 32.72
N ARG A 110 8.89 -8.30 32.31
CA ARG A 110 8.39 -8.99 31.12
C ARG A 110 6.93 -9.44 31.26
N VAL A 111 6.57 -10.00 32.42
CA VAL A 111 5.18 -10.39 32.74
C VAL A 111 4.27 -9.16 32.70
N LYS A 112 4.69 -8.06 33.34
CA LYS A 112 3.91 -6.81 33.34
C LYS A 112 3.67 -6.29 31.91
N LYS A 113 4.73 -6.17 31.10
CA LYS A 113 4.62 -5.76 29.68
C LYS A 113 3.72 -6.69 28.87
N GLN A 114 3.76 -7.99 29.14
CA GLN A 114 2.91 -8.95 28.46
C GLN A 114 1.43 -8.78 28.84
N LYS A 115 1.13 -8.56 30.13
CA LYS A 115 -0.24 -8.27 30.61
C LYS A 115 -0.76 -6.95 30.04
N GLU A 116 0.06 -5.90 30.02
CA GLU A 116 -0.29 -4.60 29.41
C GLU A 116 -0.63 -4.75 27.93
N ARG A 117 0.22 -5.46 27.16
CA ARG A 117 -0.06 -5.73 25.75
C ARG A 117 -1.35 -6.53 25.54
N LEU A 118 -1.61 -7.54 26.38
CA LEU A 118 -2.86 -8.31 26.31
C LEU A 118 -4.08 -7.43 26.64
N ARG A 119 -3.94 -6.51 27.60
CA ARG A 119 -4.99 -5.55 27.96
C ARG A 119 -5.38 -4.69 26.77
N GLU A 120 -4.39 -4.13 26.08
CA GLU A 120 -4.59 -3.33 24.85
C GLU A 120 -5.26 -4.17 23.76
N GLU A 121 -4.75 -5.38 23.50
CA GLU A 121 -5.32 -6.25 22.47
C GLU A 121 -6.76 -6.70 22.77
N LEU A 122 -7.10 -6.97 24.04
CA LEU A 122 -8.48 -7.30 24.42
C LEU A 122 -9.42 -6.09 24.34
N SER A 123 -8.93 -4.87 24.60
CA SER A 123 -9.67 -3.63 24.39
C SER A 123 -9.99 -3.40 22.91
N GLU A 124 -9.01 -3.65 22.03
CA GLU A 124 -9.21 -3.61 20.58
C GLU A 124 -10.23 -4.66 20.11
N ARG A 125 -10.16 -5.88 20.66
CA ARG A 125 -11.13 -6.96 20.38
C ARG A 125 -12.54 -6.59 20.82
N LEU A 126 -12.69 -5.92 21.97
CA LEU A 126 -13.99 -5.40 22.42
C LEU A 126 -14.55 -4.38 21.42
N GLN A 127 -13.74 -3.42 20.97
CA GLN A 127 -14.17 -2.45 19.96
C GLN A 127 -14.55 -3.13 18.64
N ALA A 128 -13.75 -4.11 18.19
CA ALA A 128 -14.01 -4.85 16.97
C ALA A 128 -15.34 -5.62 17.03
N TYR A 129 -15.64 -6.25 18.17
CA TYR A 129 -16.90 -6.94 18.41
C TYR A 129 -18.09 -5.99 18.37
N ASN A 130 -18.01 -4.86 19.08
CA ASN A 130 -19.07 -3.85 19.11
C ASN A 130 -19.36 -3.30 17.71
N LEU A 131 -18.32 -3.05 16.91
CA LEU A 131 -18.46 -2.64 15.51
C LEU A 131 -19.08 -3.73 14.62
N GLU A 132 -18.73 -5.01 14.83
CA GLU A 132 -19.30 -6.09 14.03
C GLU A 132 -20.82 -6.21 14.22
N ILE A 133 -21.31 -6.02 15.45
CA ILE A 133 -22.74 -5.94 15.74
C ILE A 133 -23.37 -4.77 14.95
N SER A 134 -22.79 -3.58 15.06
CA SER A 134 -23.28 -2.39 14.34
C SER A 134 -23.29 -2.59 12.83
N TYR A 135 -22.28 -3.25 12.26
CA TYR A 135 -22.22 -3.52 10.83
C TYR A 135 -23.30 -4.49 10.37
N LYS A 136 -23.66 -5.49 11.19
CA LYS A 136 -24.78 -6.40 10.88
C LYS A 136 -26.09 -5.62 10.83
N GLU A 137 -26.30 -4.72 11.79
CA GLU A 137 -27.47 -3.86 11.84
C GLU A 137 -27.54 -2.89 10.65
N CYS A 138 -26.45 -2.17 10.37
CA CYS A 138 -26.37 -1.25 9.22
C CYS A 138 -26.68 -1.97 7.90
N LYS A 139 -26.18 -3.20 7.71
CA LYS A 139 -26.50 -4.01 6.52
C LYS A 139 -27.99 -4.33 6.42
N ASN A 140 -28.67 -4.57 7.54
CA ASN A 140 -30.12 -4.80 7.53
C ASN A 140 -30.87 -3.51 7.20
N GLN A 141 -30.45 -2.38 7.78
CA GLN A 141 -31.03 -1.06 7.50
C GLN A 141 -30.87 -0.62 6.04
N ILE A 142 -29.77 -0.97 5.38
CA ILE A 142 -29.60 -0.78 3.93
C ILE A 142 -30.64 -1.56 3.14
N LYS A 143 -30.87 -2.84 3.48
CA LYS A 143 -31.82 -3.70 2.75
C LYS A 143 -33.25 -3.18 2.78
N ILE A 144 -33.64 -2.55 3.89
CA ILE A 144 -34.97 -1.95 4.06
C ILE A 144 -35.02 -0.46 3.66
N GLY A 145 -33.91 0.09 3.15
CA GLY A 145 -33.83 1.46 2.63
C GLY A 145 -33.88 2.56 3.69
N GLN A 146 -33.56 2.25 4.95
CA GLN A 146 -33.46 3.27 6.02
C GLN A 146 -32.16 4.06 5.92
N ILE A 147 -31.05 3.37 5.67
CA ILE A 147 -29.75 4.00 5.41
C ILE A 147 -29.26 3.62 4.01
N LEU A 148 -28.37 4.43 3.46
CA LEU A 148 -27.83 4.31 2.11
C LEU A 148 -26.38 3.81 2.12
N ALA A 149 -25.59 4.23 3.11
CA ALA A 149 -24.19 3.83 3.29
C ALA A 149 -23.79 3.96 4.77
N TYR A 150 -22.70 3.31 5.17
CA TYR A 150 -22.15 3.40 6.53
C TYR A 150 -20.62 3.34 6.55
N SER A 151 -20.03 3.93 7.58
CA SER A 151 -18.59 3.94 7.86
C SER A 151 -18.08 2.64 8.47
N HIS A 152 -16.78 2.33 8.30
CA HIS A 152 -16.21 1.11 8.84
C HIS A 152 -14.71 1.17 9.17
N ARG A 153 -14.24 0.14 9.89
CA ARG A 153 -12.83 -0.14 10.19
C ARG A 153 -12.40 -1.55 9.81
N LYS A 154 -13.05 -2.14 8.81
CA LYS A 154 -12.68 -3.44 8.26
C LYS A 154 -11.25 -3.39 7.67
N ARG A 155 -10.46 -4.42 7.93
CA ARG A 155 -9.14 -4.63 7.32
C ARG A 155 -9.30 -5.19 5.90
N GLY A 156 -8.33 -4.86 5.05
CA GLY A 156 -8.21 -5.38 3.70
C GLY A 156 -9.22 -4.77 2.76
N TRP A 157 -9.39 -5.38 1.60
CA TRP A 157 -10.20 -4.84 0.53
C TRP A 157 -11.68 -4.79 0.91
N VAL A 158 -12.24 -3.58 0.93
CA VAL A 158 -13.67 -3.32 0.93
C VAL A 158 -14.01 -2.53 -0.31
N PHE A 159 -15.02 -3.01 -1.04
CA PHE A 159 -15.48 -2.43 -2.30
C PHE A 159 -17.00 -2.51 -2.39
N ASP A 160 -17.67 -1.92 -1.41
CA ASP A 160 -19.13 -1.96 -1.34
C ASP A 160 -19.72 -0.81 -2.20
N PRO A 161 -20.57 -1.10 -3.20
CA PRO A 161 -21.33 -0.09 -3.92
C PRO A 161 -22.51 0.38 -3.06
N TYR A 162 -22.70 1.68 -2.94
CA TYR A 162 -23.84 2.29 -2.27
C TYR A 162 -24.64 3.14 -3.27
N GLN A 163 -25.84 2.67 -3.59
CA GLN A 163 -26.79 3.41 -4.42
C GLN A 163 -27.43 4.51 -3.57
N LEU A 164 -26.97 5.76 -3.70
CA LEU A 164 -27.53 6.85 -2.91
C LEU A 164 -28.87 7.32 -3.49
N ARG A 165 -28.98 7.39 -4.83
CA ARG A 165 -30.19 7.76 -5.59
C ARG A 165 -30.20 7.07 -6.95
N PRO A 166 -31.32 6.95 -7.69
CA PRO A 166 -31.38 6.16 -8.94
C PRO A 166 -30.26 6.43 -9.95
N ASN A 167 -29.85 7.70 -10.10
CA ASN A 167 -28.79 8.10 -11.03
C ASN A 167 -27.44 8.38 -10.35
N PHE A 168 -27.31 8.11 -9.04
CA PHE A 168 -26.11 8.44 -8.27
C PHE A 168 -25.69 7.28 -7.37
N LEU A 169 -24.48 6.77 -7.62
CA LEU A 169 -23.89 5.67 -6.87
C LEU A 169 -22.48 6.06 -6.44
N ILE A 170 -22.10 5.62 -5.24
CA ILE A 170 -20.72 5.73 -4.77
C ILE A 170 -20.11 4.36 -4.57
N HIS A 171 -18.81 4.24 -4.81
CA HIS A 171 -18.02 3.12 -4.32
C HIS A 171 -16.99 3.65 -3.33
N ILE A 172 -17.03 3.15 -2.11
CA ILE A 172 -15.99 3.42 -1.14
C ILE A 172 -14.99 2.27 -1.22
N LYS A 173 -13.76 2.56 -1.67
CA LYS A 173 -12.70 1.59 -1.81
C LYS A 173 -11.67 1.78 -0.70
N THR A 174 -11.40 0.73 0.06
CA THR A 174 -10.36 0.73 1.09
C THR A 174 -9.58 -0.58 1.03
N ASN A 175 -8.31 -0.55 1.45
CA ASN A 175 -7.50 -1.74 1.73
C ASN A 175 -6.71 -1.56 3.04
N PHE A 176 -7.40 -1.17 4.11
CA PHE A 176 -6.76 -0.83 5.37
C PHE A 176 -5.90 -1.98 5.93
N GLY A 177 -4.77 -1.66 6.57
CA GLY A 177 -3.89 -2.67 7.17
C GLY A 177 -2.74 -3.16 6.28
N TYR A 178 -2.46 -2.48 5.16
CA TYR A 178 -1.43 -2.85 4.16
C TYR A 178 -0.23 -1.88 4.14
N GLY A 179 -0.03 -1.10 5.20
CA GLY A 179 1.15 -0.24 5.32
C GLY A 179 1.17 0.87 4.28
N SER A 180 2.32 1.05 3.62
CA SER A 180 2.52 2.03 2.56
C SER A 180 1.65 1.82 1.32
N SER A 181 1.06 0.64 1.16
CA SER A 181 0.17 0.31 0.04
C SER A 181 -1.32 0.49 0.41
N SER A 182 -1.64 0.91 1.64
CA SER A 182 -3.00 1.22 2.04
C SER A 182 -3.55 2.48 1.34
N TYR A 183 -4.86 2.53 1.09
CA TYR A 183 -5.59 3.64 0.49
C TYR A 183 -7.00 3.78 1.07
N PHE A 184 -7.53 5.01 0.98
CA PHE A 184 -8.92 5.35 1.29
C PHE A 184 -9.47 6.21 0.16
N LEU A 185 -10.29 5.62 -0.71
CA LEU A 185 -10.69 6.22 -1.97
C LEU A 185 -12.21 6.18 -2.12
N ILE A 186 -12.75 7.16 -2.85
CA ILE A 186 -14.14 7.13 -3.32
C ILE A 186 -14.19 7.21 -4.84
N ARG A 187 -15.08 6.46 -5.47
CA ARG A 187 -15.43 6.59 -6.88
C ARG A 187 -16.92 6.94 -7.01
N LEU A 188 -17.21 8.06 -7.65
CA LEU A 188 -18.58 8.48 -7.95
C LEU A 188 -19.03 7.94 -9.30
N LYS A 189 -20.31 7.61 -9.40
CA LYS A 189 -20.97 7.18 -10.64
C LYS A 189 -22.27 7.95 -10.81
N TYR A 190 -22.41 8.65 -11.94
CA TYR A 190 -23.57 9.47 -12.26
C TYR A 190 -24.18 9.07 -13.60
N LYS A 191 -25.50 8.84 -13.64
CA LYS A 191 -26.24 8.38 -14.84
C LYS A 191 -25.59 7.19 -15.54
N GLY A 192 -25.02 6.26 -14.76
CA GLY A 192 -24.34 5.07 -15.29
C GLY A 192 -22.88 5.30 -15.70
N LEU A 193 -22.38 6.53 -15.66
CA LEU A 193 -21.00 6.89 -16.03
C LEU A 193 -20.13 7.05 -14.79
N ASP A 194 -18.95 6.43 -14.80
CA ASP A 194 -17.97 6.64 -13.73
C ASP A 194 -17.35 8.04 -13.88
N ILE A 195 -17.44 8.86 -12.84
CA ILE A 195 -16.80 10.17 -12.79
C ILE A 195 -15.35 9.94 -12.36
N ILE A 196 -14.42 9.86 -13.31
CA ILE A 196 -13.03 9.53 -13.00
C ILE A 196 -12.12 10.66 -13.43
N ALA A 197 -11.50 11.29 -12.44
CA ALA A 197 -10.15 11.82 -12.56
C ALA A 197 -9.30 11.11 -11.50
N PHE A 198 -8.10 10.68 -11.89
CA PHE A 198 -7.06 10.01 -11.11
C PHE A 198 -7.05 8.47 -11.14
N HIS A 199 -5.84 7.98 -11.40
CA HIS A 199 -5.44 6.58 -11.36
C HIS A 199 -4.18 6.51 -10.51
N ASP A 200 -4.23 5.69 -9.46
CA ASP A 200 -3.05 5.38 -8.67
C ASP A 200 -2.58 3.97 -8.97
N TRP A 201 -1.26 3.83 -9.07
CA TRP A 201 -0.60 2.54 -9.20
C TRP A 201 -0.15 2.07 -7.82
N ILE A 202 -0.88 1.10 -7.26
CA ILE A 202 -0.57 0.53 -5.96
C ILE A 202 0.30 -0.70 -6.18
N ILE A 203 1.53 -0.65 -5.65
CA ILE A 203 2.50 -1.74 -5.77
C ILE A 203 2.58 -2.50 -4.45
N TYR A 204 2.36 -3.82 -4.51
CA TYR A 204 2.50 -4.75 -3.39
C TYR A 204 3.84 -5.46 -3.50
N GLN A 205 4.91 -4.76 -3.09
CA GLN A 205 6.30 -5.17 -3.32
C GLN A 205 6.61 -6.61 -2.86
N TYR A 206 6.13 -7.00 -1.66
CA TYR A 206 6.35 -8.34 -1.11
C TYR A 206 5.60 -9.45 -1.87
N ALA A 207 4.41 -9.13 -2.39
CA ALA A 207 3.61 -10.06 -3.16
C ALA A 207 4.01 -10.11 -4.65
N LYS A 208 4.86 -9.18 -5.11
CA LYS A 208 5.18 -8.95 -6.53
C LYS A 208 3.93 -8.75 -7.39
N LEU A 209 2.92 -8.09 -6.82
CA LEU A 209 1.66 -7.76 -7.48
C LEU A 209 1.50 -6.24 -7.55
N TYR A 210 0.65 -5.79 -8.45
CA TYR A 210 0.21 -4.40 -8.50
C TYR A 210 -1.26 -4.33 -8.87
N GLU A 211 -1.88 -3.21 -8.53
CA GLU A 211 -3.21 -2.85 -9.02
C GLU A 211 -3.24 -1.38 -9.45
N ILE A 212 -4.05 -1.09 -10.45
CA ILE A 212 -4.33 0.28 -10.88
C ILE A 212 -5.72 0.62 -10.35
N VAL A 213 -5.78 1.53 -9.38
CA VAL A 213 -7.04 1.91 -8.74
C VAL A 213 -7.54 3.21 -9.33
N GLN A 214 -8.79 3.17 -9.79
CA GLN A 214 -9.50 4.33 -10.30
C GLN A 214 -10.40 4.89 -9.20
N TYR A 215 -10.33 6.21 -9.01
CA TYR A 215 -11.09 6.92 -7.99
C TYR A 215 -11.47 8.31 -8.49
N THR A 216 -12.32 9.02 -7.74
CA THR A 216 -12.67 10.42 -7.95
C THR A 216 -11.97 11.30 -6.93
N LYS A 217 -11.87 10.82 -5.68
CA LYS A 217 -11.12 11.50 -4.61
C LYS A 217 -10.46 10.50 -3.65
N SER A 218 -9.27 10.86 -3.18
CA SER A 218 -8.55 10.17 -2.11
C SER A 218 -8.68 10.92 -0.78
N PHE A 219 -8.56 10.19 0.32
CA PHE A 219 -8.62 10.71 1.69
C PHE A 219 -7.45 10.17 2.51
N ASP A 220 -7.10 10.88 3.58
CA ASP A 220 -6.06 10.47 4.50
C ASP A 220 -6.43 9.15 5.19
N LEU A 221 -5.43 8.32 5.51
CA LEU A 221 -5.60 7.04 6.18
C LEU A 221 -5.81 7.19 7.69
N GLN A 222 -6.85 7.94 8.05
CA GLN A 222 -7.21 8.25 9.42
C GLN A 222 -8.71 8.01 9.62
N ASN A 223 -9.12 7.73 10.86
CA ASN A 223 -10.50 7.40 11.16
C ASN A 223 -11.43 8.62 10.95
N GLU A 224 -10.92 9.80 11.27
CA GLU A 224 -11.53 11.11 11.13
C GLU A 224 -11.91 11.43 9.67
N SER A 225 -11.16 10.86 8.71
CA SER A 225 -11.44 10.99 7.28
C SER A 225 -12.83 10.49 6.90
N TRP A 226 -13.45 9.58 7.68
CA TRP A 226 -14.83 9.15 7.44
C TRP A 226 -15.83 10.31 7.42
N LYS A 227 -15.66 11.32 8.29
CA LYS A 227 -16.52 12.52 8.27
C LYS A 227 -16.38 13.25 6.94
N GLN A 228 -15.18 13.31 6.38
CA GLN A 228 -14.93 13.93 5.07
C GLN A 228 -15.54 13.10 3.93
N VAL A 229 -15.43 11.77 3.98
CA VAL A 229 -16.01 10.87 2.98
C VAL A 229 -17.53 10.99 2.94
N LEU A 230 -18.19 10.99 4.10
CA LEU A 230 -19.64 11.12 4.21
C LEU A 230 -20.10 12.49 3.71
N ASN A 231 -19.44 13.58 4.12
CA ASN A 231 -19.75 14.94 3.65
C ASN A 231 -19.56 15.09 2.14
N TYR A 232 -18.44 14.61 1.60
CA TYR A 232 -18.17 14.66 0.16
C TYR A 232 -19.23 13.89 -0.65
N SER A 233 -19.65 12.72 -0.16
CA SER A 233 -20.69 11.89 -0.79
C SER A 233 -22.06 12.57 -0.75
N LYS A 234 -22.45 13.12 0.41
CA LYS A 234 -23.68 13.90 0.60
C LYS A 234 -23.70 15.10 -0.35
N GLU A 235 -22.64 15.89 -0.35
CA GLU A 235 -22.52 17.10 -1.16
C GLU A 235 -22.65 16.78 -2.65
N ALA A 236 -21.89 15.79 -3.13
CA ALA A 236 -21.91 15.39 -4.53
C ALA A 236 -23.29 14.89 -4.97
N CYS A 237 -23.91 14.02 -4.16
CA CYS A 237 -25.24 13.50 -4.44
C CYS A 237 -26.30 14.62 -4.43
N ASN A 238 -26.31 15.48 -3.42
CA ASN A 238 -27.30 16.54 -3.30
C ASN A 238 -27.15 17.58 -4.42
N LEU A 239 -25.92 17.96 -4.76
CA LEU A 239 -25.69 18.87 -5.87
C LEU A 239 -26.20 18.27 -7.19
N SER A 240 -26.02 16.97 -7.40
CA SER A 240 -26.57 16.27 -8.58
C SER A 240 -28.10 16.26 -8.66
N LEU A 241 -28.79 16.45 -7.51
CA LEU A 241 -30.25 16.52 -7.43
C LEU A 241 -30.78 17.95 -7.55
N THR A 242 -30.08 18.92 -6.97
CA THR A 242 -30.57 20.31 -6.87
C THR A 242 -30.10 21.19 -8.03
N ASP A 243 -28.89 20.94 -8.54
CA ASP A 243 -28.28 21.72 -9.61
C ASP A 243 -27.30 20.85 -10.41
N GLU A 244 -27.85 20.14 -11.40
CA GLU A 244 -27.07 19.27 -12.28
C GLU A 244 -25.94 20.05 -12.99
N ARG A 245 -26.14 21.32 -13.35
CA ARG A 245 -25.12 22.12 -14.03
C ARG A 245 -23.93 22.37 -13.11
N SER A 246 -24.17 22.78 -11.87
CA SER A 246 -23.12 22.98 -10.87
C SER A 246 -22.43 21.65 -10.50
N PHE A 247 -23.18 20.55 -10.45
CA PHE A 247 -22.63 19.22 -10.24
C PHE A 247 -21.65 18.83 -11.35
N VAL A 248 -22.09 18.93 -12.60
CA VAL A 248 -21.27 18.64 -13.79
C VAL A 248 -20.03 19.52 -13.80
N ASN A 249 -20.17 20.82 -13.52
CA ASN A 249 -19.03 21.72 -13.48
C ASN A 249 -18.01 21.30 -12.40
N LYS A 250 -18.46 21.00 -11.19
CA LYS A 250 -17.58 20.72 -10.05
C LYS A 250 -16.92 19.34 -10.12
N TYR A 251 -17.68 18.30 -10.46
CA TYR A 251 -17.20 16.92 -10.34
C TYR A 251 -16.74 16.31 -11.67
N ILE A 252 -17.09 16.91 -12.81
CA ILE A 252 -16.68 16.43 -14.13
C ILE A 252 -15.71 17.44 -14.78
N ILE A 253 -16.16 18.67 -15.01
CA ILE A 253 -15.38 19.68 -15.76
C ILE A 253 -14.11 20.08 -15.00
N GLN A 254 -14.20 20.48 -13.73
CA GLN A 254 -13.04 20.87 -12.94
C GLN A 254 -12.04 19.72 -12.73
N GLU A 255 -12.52 18.48 -12.65
CA GLU A 255 -11.64 17.32 -12.52
C GLU A 255 -10.92 16.99 -13.84
N CYS A 256 -11.59 17.16 -14.99
CA CYS A 256 -10.93 17.11 -16.30
C CYS A 256 -9.91 18.24 -16.45
N GLU A 257 -10.24 19.45 -15.98
CA GLU A 257 -9.32 20.59 -15.98
C GLU A 257 -8.07 20.30 -15.15
N ARG A 258 -8.20 19.75 -13.94
CA ARG A 258 -7.06 19.34 -13.10
C ARG A 258 -6.19 18.28 -13.75
N LEU A 259 -6.80 17.28 -14.40
CA LEU A 259 -6.05 16.26 -15.13
C LEU A 259 -5.19 16.91 -16.22
N VAL A 260 -5.79 17.77 -17.04
CA VAL A 260 -5.08 18.39 -18.16
C VAL A 260 -4.02 19.38 -17.69
N LEU A 261 -4.30 20.19 -16.67
CA LEU A 261 -3.31 21.07 -16.06
C LEU A 261 -2.11 20.28 -15.53
N GLY A 262 -2.35 19.14 -14.86
CA GLY A 262 -1.26 18.26 -14.40
C GLY A 262 -0.40 17.70 -15.54
N LEU A 263 -0.99 17.41 -16.72
CA LEU A 263 -0.23 17.00 -17.91
C LEU A 263 0.57 18.16 -18.50
N GLU A 264 -0.02 19.36 -18.55
CA GLU A 264 0.63 20.58 -19.05
C GLU A 264 1.79 21.02 -18.13
N GLU A 265 1.64 20.89 -16.82
CA GLU A 265 2.69 21.10 -15.83
C GLU A 265 3.81 20.06 -16.01
N ALA A 266 3.46 18.78 -16.20
CA ALA A 266 4.44 17.72 -16.41
C ALA A 266 5.36 17.96 -17.62
N LEU A 267 4.90 18.68 -18.64
CA LEU A 267 5.72 19.06 -19.80
C LEU A 267 6.78 20.13 -19.50
N THR A 268 6.53 20.99 -18.52
CA THR A 268 7.36 22.18 -18.27
C THR A 268 8.19 22.07 -17.01
N GLN A 269 7.74 21.31 -16.01
CA GLN A 269 8.43 21.15 -14.74
C GLN A 269 9.48 20.04 -14.77
N GLU A 270 10.45 20.17 -13.85
CA GLU A 270 11.48 19.17 -13.55
C GLU A 270 11.39 18.70 -12.09
N GLU A 271 10.63 19.40 -11.25
CA GLU A 271 10.38 19.05 -9.85
C GLU A 271 8.96 18.56 -9.65
N PHE A 272 8.82 17.38 -9.05
CA PHE A 272 7.53 16.73 -8.85
C PHE A 272 7.34 16.30 -7.40
N LYS A 273 6.12 16.49 -6.91
CA LYS A 273 5.73 16.13 -5.54
C LYS A 273 5.16 14.71 -5.52
N PHE A 274 5.80 13.82 -4.78
CA PHE A 274 5.37 12.42 -4.61
C PHE A 274 5.09 12.12 -3.15
N LEU A 275 4.16 11.20 -2.88
CA LEU A 275 4.01 10.59 -1.56
C LEU A 275 5.05 9.48 -1.41
N ASN A 276 5.82 9.52 -0.34
CA ASN A 276 6.68 8.40 0.03
C ASN A 276 5.87 7.31 0.77
N TRP A 277 6.52 6.20 1.09
CA TRP A 277 5.92 5.07 1.82
C TRP A 277 5.42 5.43 3.23
N GLN A 278 5.84 6.56 3.79
CA GLN A 278 5.37 7.11 5.07
C GLN A 278 4.23 8.13 4.90
N GLN A 279 3.67 8.25 3.70
CA GLN A 279 2.65 9.24 3.35
C GLN A 279 3.12 10.69 3.54
N ARG A 280 4.42 10.93 3.46
CA ARG A 280 5.00 12.28 3.46
C ARG A 280 5.31 12.69 2.04
N PHE A 281 4.98 13.94 1.73
CA PHE A 281 5.35 14.51 0.46
C PHE A 281 6.86 14.74 0.38
N ILE A 282 7.45 14.21 -0.68
CA ILE A 282 8.83 14.45 -1.08
C ILE A 282 8.83 15.17 -2.42
N ILE A 283 9.78 16.09 -2.60
CA ILE A 283 10.04 16.74 -3.88
C ILE A 283 11.16 15.95 -4.55
N VAL A 284 10.92 15.50 -5.78
CA VAL A 284 11.88 14.76 -6.59
C VAL A 284 12.19 15.59 -7.83
N HIS A 285 13.46 15.94 -7.97
CA HIS A 285 13.99 16.54 -9.18
C HIS A 285 14.30 15.43 -10.19
N MET A 286 13.78 15.54 -11.41
CA MET A 286 13.99 14.60 -12.51
C MET A 286 14.65 15.31 -13.69
N GLY A 287 15.63 14.67 -14.30
CA GLY A 287 16.30 15.14 -15.51
C GLY A 287 16.64 13.99 -16.46
N GLY A 288 17.00 14.31 -17.70
CA GLY A 288 17.35 13.36 -18.75
C GLY A 288 16.30 12.26 -18.95
N TYR A 289 16.75 11.03 -19.18
CA TYR A 289 15.88 9.88 -19.44
C TYR A 289 14.85 9.60 -18.35
N LYS A 290 15.09 9.96 -17.07
CA LYS A 290 14.09 9.77 -15.99
C LYS A 290 12.91 10.71 -16.16
N LEU A 291 13.18 11.95 -16.56
CA LEU A 291 12.15 12.93 -16.87
C LEU A 291 11.39 12.54 -18.14
N ALA A 292 12.10 12.04 -19.15
CA ALA A 292 11.49 11.53 -20.39
C ALA A 292 10.56 10.34 -20.11
N GLU A 293 11.01 9.35 -19.32
CA GLU A 293 10.20 8.19 -18.92
C GLU A 293 8.94 8.63 -18.15
N TYR A 294 9.09 9.51 -17.16
CA TYR A 294 7.96 10.02 -16.38
C TYR A 294 6.93 10.75 -17.26
N ARG A 295 7.39 11.68 -18.10
CA ARG A 295 6.52 12.43 -19.04
C ARG A 295 5.84 11.49 -20.02
N GLY A 296 6.60 10.56 -20.60
CA GLY A 296 6.08 9.56 -21.53
C GLY A 296 4.98 8.72 -20.90
N GLN A 297 5.21 8.20 -19.70
CA GLN A 297 4.21 7.40 -18.98
C GLN A 297 2.94 8.21 -18.68
N LYS A 298 3.09 9.41 -18.09
CA LYS A 298 1.95 10.24 -17.66
C LYS A 298 1.12 10.74 -18.84
N ILE A 299 1.78 11.25 -19.88
CA ILE A 299 1.11 11.94 -20.98
C ILE A 299 0.54 10.94 -22.00
N SER A 300 1.29 9.91 -22.39
CA SER A 300 0.77 8.86 -23.29
C SER A 300 -0.25 7.96 -22.59
N GLY A 301 -0.12 7.78 -21.26
CA GLY A 301 -1.13 7.13 -20.44
C GLY A 301 -2.49 7.84 -20.49
N ALA A 302 -2.50 9.17 -20.64
CA ALA A 302 -3.73 9.95 -20.65
C ALA A 302 -4.61 9.70 -21.89
N LEU A 303 -4.05 9.16 -22.97
CA LEU A 303 -4.83 8.78 -24.16
C LEU A 303 -5.89 7.71 -23.85
N ASP A 304 -5.62 6.82 -22.89
CA ASP A 304 -6.58 5.78 -22.46
C ASP A 304 -7.81 6.37 -21.76
N PHE A 305 -7.80 7.68 -21.43
CA PHE A 305 -8.91 8.36 -20.77
C PHE A 305 -9.82 9.11 -21.73
N ILE A 306 -9.42 9.27 -22.99
CA ILE A 306 -10.22 10.03 -23.96
C ILE A 306 -11.59 9.39 -24.15
N ASP A 307 -11.68 8.06 -24.28
CA ASP A 307 -12.95 7.34 -24.37
C ASP A 307 -13.87 7.58 -23.16
N LYS A 308 -13.30 7.72 -21.97
CA LYS A 308 -14.06 8.01 -20.75
C LYS A 308 -14.54 9.45 -20.71
N ILE A 309 -13.70 10.39 -21.12
CA ILE A 309 -14.07 11.81 -21.24
C ILE A 309 -15.20 11.96 -22.27
N LEU A 310 -15.13 11.24 -23.40
CA LEU A 310 -16.15 11.23 -24.45
C LEU A 310 -17.52 10.73 -23.98
N GLN A 311 -17.58 9.86 -22.95
CA GLN A 311 -18.86 9.43 -22.38
C GLN A 311 -19.65 10.60 -21.78
N PHE A 312 -18.98 11.68 -21.38
CA PHE A 312 -19.63 12.88 -20.84
C PHE A 312 -20.06 13.89 -21.90
N LYS A 313 -19.84 13.63 -23.20
CA LYS A 313 -20.16 14.59 -24.28
C LYS A 313 -21.64 15.01 -24.34
N GLU A 314 -22.54 14.14 -23.87
CA GLU A 314 -23.98 14.41 -23.85
C GLU A 314 -24.38 15.31 -22.67
N ILE A 315 -23.51 15.48 -21.68
CA ILE A 315 -23.79 16.15 -20.41
C ILE A 315 -22.88 17.40 -20.23
N ALA A 316 -21.70 17.44 -20.86
CA ALA A 316 -20.73 18.53 -20.75
C ALA A 316 -19.96 18.74 -22.05
N GLU A 317 -19.48 19.98 -22.26
CA GLU A 317 -18.52 20.29 -23.32
C GLU A 317 -17.13 19.76 -22.93
N VAL A 318 -16.70 18.67 -23.56
CA VAL A 318 -15.45 17.97 -23.22
C VAL A 318 -14.36 18.03 -24.28
N GLY A 319 -14.68 18.53 -25.49
CA GLY A 319 -13.76 18.54 -26.63
C GLY A 319 -12.46 19.31 -26.37
N ASN A 320 -12.52 20.40 -25.60
CA ASN A 320 -11.33 21.18 -25.24
C ASN A 320 -10.32 20.36 -24.41
N PHE A 321 -10.78 19.47 -23.53
CA PHE A 321 -9.89 18.62 -22.73
C PHE A 321 -9.16 17.61 -23.61
N ILE A 322 -9.89 16.98 -24.55
CA ILE A 322 -9.34 16.02 -25.50
C ILE A 322 -8.23 16.69 -26.33
N ASN A 323 -8.53 17.85 -26.92
CA ASN A 323 -7.57 18.62 -27.71
C ASN A 323 -6.29 18.96 -26.92
N ARG A 324 -6.42 19.30 -25.63
CA ARG A 324 -5.27 19.60 -24.77
C ARG A 324 -4.45 18.35 -24.42
N ILE A 325 -5.10 17.20 -24.17
CA ILE A 325 -4.42 15.92 -23.97
C ILE A 325 -3.63 15.54 -25.23
N GLU A 326 -4.25 15.64 -26.41
CA GLU A 326 -3.62 15.36 -27.69
C GLU A 326 -2.44 16.31 -27.97
N LYS A 327 -2.62 17.60 -27.69
CA LYS A 327 -1.54 18.60 -27.80
C LYS A 327 -0.37 18.28 -26.86
N CYS A 328 -0.63 17.80 -25.66
CA CYS A 328 0.43 17.35 -24.75
C CYS A 328 1.19 16.15 -25.33
N ASN A 329 0.47 15.19 -25.92
CA ASN A 329 1.06 14.02 -26.56
C ASN A 329 1.92 14.39 -27.79
N HIS A 330 1.44 15.29 -28.64
CA HIS A 330 2.25 15.81 -29.75
C HIS A 330 3.54 16.50 -29.27
N LYS A 331 3.49 17.20 -28.13
CA LYS A 331 4.67 17.87 -27.56
C LYS A 331 5.65 16.91 -26.90
N VAL A 332 5.17 15.88 -26.20
CA VAL A 332 6.06 14.94 -25.49
C VAL A 332 6.76 14.00 -26.47
N LYS A 333 6.11 13.61 -27.57
CA LYS A 333 6.66 12.66 -28.54
C LYS A 333 8.09 12.99 -29.01
N PRO A 334 8.39 14.20 -29.54
CA PRO A 334 9.75 14.52 -29.96
C PRO A 334 10.76 14.51 -28.80
N LEU A 335 10.32 14.80 -27.56
CA LEU A 335 11.19 14.70 -26.39
C LEU A 335 11.59 13.25 -26.11
N LEU A 336 10.65 12.31 -26.27
CA LEU A 336 10.92 10.87 -26.15
C LEU A 336 11.87 10.39 -27.25
N GLU A 337 11.60 10.77 -28.51
CA GLU A 337 12.39 10.35 -29.67
C GLU A 337 13.83 10.87 -29.60
N ASN A 338 14.04 12.08 -29.10
CA ASN A 338 15.36 12.68 -28.93
C ASN A 338 16.18 12.01 -27.80
N GLU A 339 15.53 11.41 -26.81
CA GLU A 339 16.22 10.74 -25.70
C GLU A 339 16.72 9.33 -26.06
N ILE A 340 16.02 8.64 -26.98
CA ILE A 340 16.39 7.29 -27.47
C ILE A 340 17.85 7.21 -27.96
N PRO A 341 18.35 8.10 -28.84
CA PRO A 341 19.74 8.03 -29.29
C PRO A 341 20.75 8.30 -28.16
N ILE A 342 20.41 9.14 -27.19
CA ILE A 342 21.25 9.41 -26.01
C ILE A 342 21.39 8.13 -25.18
N LEU A 343 20.27 7.47 -24.88
CA LEU A 343 20.24 6.18 -24.17
C LEU A 343 20.99 5.09 -24.92
N ASN A 344 20.87 5.03 -26.25
CA ASN A 344 21.58 4.05 -27.06
C ASN A 344 23.10 4.25 -27.00
N SER A 345 23.56 5.50 -27.00
CA SER A 345 24.98 5.84 -26.86
C SER A 345 25.52 5.43 -25.48
N GLU A 346 24.78 5.75 -24.40
CA GLU A 346 25.16 5.38 -23.03
C GLU A 346 25.18 3.86 -22.85
N LEU A 347 24.16 3.15 -23.32
CA LEU A 347 24.12 1.69 -23.31
C LEU A 347 25.29 1.09 -24.09
N SER A 348 25.65 1.64 -25.25
CA SER A 348 26.80 1.16 -26.03
C SER A 348 28.11 1.27 -25.23
N ALA A 349 28.31 2.37 -24.49
CA ALA A 349 29.49 2.56 -23.65
C ALA A 349 29.52 1.60 -22.45
N LEU A 350 28.38 1.35 -21.83
CA LEU A 350 28.27 0.37 -20.73
C LEU A 350 28.48 -1.06 -21.22
N TYR A 351 27.97 -1.40 -22.40
CA TYR A 351 28.21 -2.70 -23.03
C TYR A 351 29.68 -2.93 -23.34
N GLU A 352 30.39 -1.91 -23.82
CA GLU A 352 31.83 -2.00 -24.03
C GLU A 352 32.60 -2.19 -22.72
N SER A 353 32.19 -1.47 -21.67
CA SER A 353 32.74 -1.66 -20.31
C SER A 353 32.50 -3.08 -19.79
N LEU A 354 31.31 -3.62 -20.04
CA LEU A 354 30.93 -4.97 -19.62
C LEU A 354 31.68 -6.03 -20.43
N ARG A 355 31.91 -5.79 -21.73
CA ARG A 355 32.74 -6.65 -22.60
C ARG A 355 34.17 -6.78 -22.06
N ILE A 356 34.75 -5.70 -21.54
CA ILE A 356 36.08 -5.68 -20.94
C ILE A 356 36.07 -6.36 -19.56
N LEU A 357 35.08 -6.07 -18.71
CA LEU A 357 35.01 -6.57 -17.34
C LEU A 357 34.64 -8.05 -17.24
N THR A 358 33.80 -8.55 -18.15
CA THR A 358 33.31 -9.95 -18.15
C THR A 358 34.44 -10.98 -18.08
N PRO A 359 35.46 -10.97 -18.95
CA PRO A 359 36.55 -11.96 -18.87
C PRO A 359 37.36 -11.85 -17.58
N ILE A 360 37.52 -10.64 -17.02
CA ILE A 360 38.21 -10.42 -15.74
C ILE A 360 37.41 -11.05 -14.60
N TYR A 361 36.10 -10.77 -14.56
CA TYR A 361 35.19 -11.32 -13.57
C TYR A 361 35.14 -12.85 -13.64
N GLU A 362 34.98 -13.44 -14.83
CA GLU A 362 34.95 -14.88 -15.00
C GLU A 362 36.28 -15.54 -14.61
N ASN A 363 37.43 -14.90 -14.87
CA ASN A 363 38.72 -15.40 -14.40
C ASN A 363 38.81 -15.45 -12.87
N VAL A 364 38.44 -14.35 -12.20
CA VAL A 364 38.53 -14.26 -10.74
C VAL A 364 37.48 -15.16 -10.06
N LYS A 365 36.29 -15.31 -10.66
CA LYS A 365 35.26 -16.26 -10.24
C LYS A 365 35.74 -17.71 -10.36
N ALA A 366 36.43 -18.07 -11.45
CA ALA A 366 37.03 -19.39 -11.61
C ALA A 366 38.13 -19.65 -10.57
N LYS A 367 38.99 -18.67 -10.28
CA LYS A 367 40.00 -18.76 -9.21
C LYS A 367 39.35 -18.93 -7.83
N LYS A 368 38.27 -18.21 -7.54
CA LYS A 368 37.51 -18.36 -6.30
C LYS A 368 36.91 -19.75 -6.18
N ALA A 369 36.30 -20.27 -7.25
CA ALA A 369 35.75 -21.62 -7.29
C ALA A 369 36.82 -22.70 -7.08
N PHE A 370 38.02 -22.50 -7.64
CA PHE A 370 39.17 -23.37 -7.38
C PHE A 370 39.51 -23.40 -5.89
N TYR A 371 39.66 -22.24 -5.24
CA TYR A 371 39.95 -22.20 -3.80
C TYR A 371 38.81 -22.72 -2.93
N ASP A 372 37.55 -22.57 -3.35
CA ASP A 372 36.43 -23.17 -2.65
C ASP A 372 36.49 -24.71 -2.68
N ALA A 373 36.88 -25.28 -3.81
CA ALA A 373 37.12 -26.72 -3.92
C ALA A 373 38.33 -27.17 -3.08
N GLU A 374 39.42 -26.41 -3.08
CA GLU A 374 40.59 -26.70 -2.24
C GLU A 374 40.27 -26.57 -0.74
N LYS A 375 39.42 -25.63 -0.33
CA LYS A 375 38.93 -25.53 1.04
C LYS A 375 38.16 -26.76 1.48
N ILE A 376 37.32 -27.31 0.61
CA ILE A 376 36.56 -28.53 0.91
C ILE A 376 37.53 -29.70 1.12
N LYS A 377 38.49 -29.90 0.20
CA LYS A 377 39.51 -30.96 0.33
C LYS A 377 40.37 -30.79 1.59
N TYR A 378 40.82 -29.56 1.86
CA TYR A 378 41.64 -29.27 3.04
C TYR A 378 40.87 -29.54 4.33
N LYS A 379 39.57 -29.20 4.37
CA LYS A 379 38.69 -29.53 5.49
C LYS A 379 38.57 -31.04 5.69
N GLU A 380 38.37 -31.82 4.62
CA GLU A 380 38.29 -33.28 4.68
C GLU A 380 39.59 -33.89 5.23
N LEU A 381 40.75 -33.47 4.72
CA LEU A 381 42.07 -33.91 5.20
C LEU A 381 42.27 -33.65 6.70
N MET A 382 41.88 -32.46 7.19
CA MET A 382 42.00 -32.12 8.61
C MET A 382 41.05 -32.92 9.51
N LEU A 383 39.87 -33.30 9.00
CA LEU A 383 38.93 -34.19 9.70
C LEU A 383 39.47 -35.63 9.77
N GLU A 384 40.03 -36.14 8.68
CA GLU A 384 40.67 -37.47 8.62
C GLU A 384 41.89 -37.56 9.57
N ALA A 385 42.69 -36.49 9.64
CA ALA A 385 43.82 -36.36 10.55
C ALA A 385 43.41 -36.19 12.03
N LYS A 386 42.10 -36.13 12.34
CA LYS A 386 41.53 -35.88 13.68
C LYS A 386 41.99 -34.58 14.32
N GLU A 387 42.40 -33.60 13.51
CA GLU A 387 42.80 -32.26 13.99
C GLU A 387 41.60 -31.42 14.44
N PHE A 388 40.42 -31.71 13.88
CA PHE A 388 39.13 -31.15 14.31
C PHE A 388 38.07 -32.26 14.47
N SER A 389 36.96 -31.93 15.14
CA SER A 389 35.76 -32.77 15.17
C SER A 389 34.56 -31.98 14.66
N ASP A 390 33.61 -32.63 13.99
CA ASP A 390 32.40 -31.96 13.47
C ASP A 390 31.59 -31.23 14.55
N LYS A 391 31.66 -31.70 15.81
CA LYS A 391 30.98 -31.09 16.96
C LYS A 391 31.70 -29.87 17.55
N LYS A 392 32.98 -29.63 17.21
CA LYS A 392 33.82 -28.52 17.70
C LYS A 392 34.76 -27.99 16.60
N PHE A 393 34.22 -27.63 15.44
CA PHE A 393 35.00 -27.10 14.33
C PHE A 393 35.38 -25.63 14.60
N ASN A 394 36.68 -25.32 14.66
CA ASN A 394 37.17 -23.95 14.86
C ASN A 394 37.44 -23.28 13.51
N TYR A 395 36.44 -22.56 13.00
CA TYR A 395 36.52 -21.86 11.70
C TYR A 395 37.65 -20.83 11.61
N ILE A 396 37.96 -20.14 12.71
CA ILE A 396 39.01 -19.10 12.71
C ILE A 396 40.38 -19.74 12.52
N MET A 397 40.64 -20.83 13.22
CA MET A 397 41.90 -21.58 13.11
C MET A 397 42.04 -22.25 11.74
N PHE A 398 40.93 -22.81 11.23
CA PHE A 398 40.87 -23.39 9.89
C PHE A 398 41.20 -22.37 8.80
N GLU A 399 40.55 -21.19 8.81
CA GLU A 399 40.81 -20.12 7.85
C GLU A 399 42.27 -19.66 7.89
N LYS A 400 42.82 -19.48 9.10
CA LYS A 400 44.21 -19.07 9.27
C LYS A 400 45.19 -20.07 8.65
N ARG A 401 45.02 -21.37 8.94
CA ARG A 401 45.89 -22.42 8.38
C ARG A 401 45.71 -22.58 6.87
N PHE A 402 44.47 -22.47 6.38
CA PHE A 402 44.22 -22.50 4.95
C PHE A 402 44.94 -21.33 4.23
N MET A 403 44.94 -20.13 4.82
CA MET A 403 45.69 -18.99 4.30
C MET A 403 47.22 -19.17 4.38
N GLU A 404 47.73 -19.92 5.37
CA GLU A 404 49.16 -20.28 5.44
C GLU A 404 49.56 -21.24 4.30
N VAL A 405 48.70 -22.20 3.96
CA VAL A 405 48.92 -23.15 2.85
C VAL A 405 48.67 -22.51 1.48
N HIS A 406 47.74 -21.56 1.40
CA HIS A 406 47.39 -20.83 0.19
C HIS A 406 47.53 -19.31 0.38
N PRO A 407 48.76 -18.76 0.36
CA PRO A 407 49.00 -17.34 0.60
C PRO A 407 48.25 -16.40 -0.35
N ASP A 408 48.03 -16.84 -1.60
CA ASP A 408 47.33 -16.07 -2.63
C ASP A 408 45.80 -16.06 -2.47
N TYR A 409 45.24 -16.89 -1.58
CA TYR A 409 43.79 -17.00 -1.37
C TYR A 409 43.20 -15.67 -0.89
N LYS A 410 43.86 -14.99 0.06
CA LYS A 410 43.37 -13.72 0.61
C LYS A 410 43.26 -12.65 -0.49
N LYS A 411 44.31 -12.50 -1.30
CA LYS A 411 44.34 -11.55 -2.43
C LYS A 411 43.26 -11.88 -3.46
N THR A 412 43.08 -13.17 -3.75
CA THR A 412 42.03 -13.64 -4.69
C THR A 412 40.63 -13.33 -4.18
N LEU A 413 40.39 -13.47 -2.87
CA LEU A 413 39.10 -13.17 -2.25
C LEU A 413 38.77 -11.68 -2.30
N GLU A 414 39.74 -10.82 -1.97
CA GLU A 414 39.61 -9.36 -2.06
C GLU A 414 39.32 -8.92 -3.49
N GLU A 415 40.06 -9.46 -4.47
CA GLU A 415 39.84 -9.20 -5.89
C GLU A 415 38.46 -9.70 -6.35
N PHE A 416 38.02 -10.88 -5.90
CA PHE A 416 36.71 -11.42 -6.23
C PHE A 416 35.58 -10.52 -5.73
N HIS A 417 35.65 -10.05 -4.49
CA HIS A 417 34.63 -9.16 -3.94
C HIS A 417 34.55 -7.84 -4.71
N LEU A 418 35.71 -7.22 -4.99
CA LEU A 418 35.78 -5.99 -5.76
C LEU A 418 35.18 -6.16 -7.17
N ARG A 419 35.65 -7.17 -7.93
CA ARG A 419 35.18 -7.40 -9.31
C ARG A 419 33.72 -7.84 -9.36
N THR A 420 33.25 -8.59 -8.36
CA THR A 420 31.82 -8.95 -8.26
C THR A 420 30.96 -7.70 -8.06
N GLN A 421 31.37 -6.77 -7.19
CA GLN A 421 30.65 -5.53 -6.95
C GLN A 421 30.61 -4.66 -8.22
N GLU A 422 31.74 -4.47 -8.89
CA GLU A 422 31.82 -3.74 -10.16
C GLU A 422 30.92 -4.37 -11.24
N PHE A 423 31.02 -5.69 -11.44
CA PHE A 423 30.24 -6.41 -12.44
C PHE A 423 28.74 -6.34 -12.15
N THR A 424 28.35 -6.51 -10.89
CA THR A 424 26.95 -6.44 -10.46
C THR A 424 26.39 -5.03 -10.65
N ASN A 425 27.14 -4.00 -10.24
CA ASN A 425 26.73 -2.61 -10.43
C ASN A 425 26.53 -2.27 -11.91
N LEU A 426 27.49 -2.63 -12.75
CA LEU A 426 27.44 -2.35 -14.19
C LEU A 426 26.28 -3.11 -14.86
N THR A 427 26.09 -4.39 -14.53
CA THR A 427 24.98 -5.21 -15.05
C THR A 427 23.62 -4.61 -14.65
N ASN A 428 23.49 -4.15 -13.40
CA ASN A 428 22.28 -3.51 -12.92
C ASN A 428 22.00 -2.17 -13.64
N GLN A 429 23.05 -1.37 -13.91
CA GLN A 429 22.93 -0.13 -14.67
C GLN A 429 22.45 -0.39 -16.11
N VAL A 430 23.05 -1.35 -16.81
CA VAL A 430 22.62 -1.76 -18.16
C VAL A 430 21.15 -2.16 -18.14
N LYS A 431 20.78 -3.09 -17.25
CA LYS A 431 19.39 -3.58 -17.14
C LYS A 431 18.39 -2.44 -16.86
N SER A 432 18.75 -1.50 -15.99
CA SER A 432 17.93 -0.34 -15.68
C SER A 432 17.72 0.54 -16.92
N LEU A 433 18.79 0.89 -17.64
CA LEU A 433 18.70 1.74 -18.83
C LEU A 433 17.98 1.06 -19.99
N GLU A 434 18.14 -0.25 -20.17
CA GLU A 434 17.37 -1.00 -21.17
C GLU A 434 15.87 -0.98 -20.90
N THR A 435 15.48 -1.11 -19.63
CA THR A 435 14.08 -1.01 -19.20
C THR A 435 13.53 0.36 -19.53
N ILE A 436 14.24 1.43 -19.15
CA ILE A 436 13.86 2.81 -19.43
C ILE A 436 13.74 3.07 -20.93
N ARG A 437 14.72 2.62 -21.73
CA ARG A 437 14.67 2.72 -23.19
C ARG A 437 13.44 2.00 -23.76
N GLY A 438 13.17 0.78 -23.31
CA GLY A 438 12.00 0.01 -23.73
C GLY A 438 10.70 0.75 -23.44
N ASN A 439 10.58 1.32 -22.24
CA ASN A 439 9.44 2.12 -21.83
C ASN A 439 9.25 3.35 -22.73
N ILE A 440 10.30 4.15 -22.94
CA ILE A 440 10.26 5.35 -23.79
C ILE A 440 9.83 5.03 -25.22
N ILE A 441 10.37 3.95 -25.81
CA ILE A 441 9.95 3.47 -27.14
C ILE A 441 8.46 3.12 -27.15
N SER A 442 7.99 2.39 -26.13
CA SER A 442 6.58 1.98 -26.04
C SER A 442 5.63 3.18 -25.94
N PHE A 443 6.03 4.23 -25.22
CA PHE A 443 5.23 5.45 -25.09
C PHE A 443 5.14 6.22 -26.41
N ALA A 444 6.25 6.34 -27.15
CA ALA A 444 6.25 6.97 -28.47
C ALA A 444 5.37 6.19 -29.47
N GLN A 445 5.47 4.85 -29.48
CA GLN A 445 4.65 3.98 -30.32
C GLN A 445 3.16 4.07 -29.99
N LYS A 446 2.82 4.18 -28.69
CA LYS A 446 1.43 4.38 -28.26
C LYS A 446 0.84 5.68 -28.81
N ILE A 447 1.62 6.75 -28.79
CA ILE A 447 1.22 8.04 -29.36
C ILE A 447 0.96 7.90 -30.87
N ASP A 448 1.88 7.24 -31.60
CA ASP A 448 1.70 6.99 -33.03
C ASP A 448 0.46 6.15 -33.33
N ALA A 449 0.24 5.08 -32.57
CA ALA A 449 -0.93 4.22 -32.75
C ALA A 449 -2.25 4.97 -32.53
N TYR A 450 -2.29 5.92 -31.59
CA TYR A 450 -3.48 6.73 -31.34
C TYR A 450 -3.78 7.67 -32.52
N PHE A 451 -2.77 8.36 -33.07
CA PHE A 451 -2.97 9.33 -34.16
C PHE A 451 -2.97 8.73 -35.58
N SER A 452 -2.66 7.44 -35.71
CA SER A 452 -2.71 6.72 -36.99
C SER A 452 -4.06 6.05 -37.26
N ASN A 453 -4.89 5.89 -36.21
CA ASN A 453 -6.29 5.47 -36.29
C ASN A 453 -7.19 6.70 -36.41
#